data_AF-A0A2N3E9J6-F1
#
_entry.id   AF-A0A2N3E9J6-F1
#
_cell.length_a   1.000
_cell.length_b   1.000
_cell.length_c   1.000
_cell.angle_alpha   90.00
_cell.angle_beta   90.00
_cell.angle_gamma   90.00
#
_symmetry.space_group_name_H-M   'P 1'
#
loop_
_entity.id
_entity.type
_entity.pdbx_description
1 polymer ?
#
loop_
_entity_poly.entity_id
_entity_poly.type
_entity_poly.pdbx_seq_one_letter_code
_entity_poly.pdbx_strand_id
1 'polypeptide(L)'
;QLASLKRQARQAVRYRNLSGQIRETEAILLHLRWTHAVESLKQSEERLAATDIRVTELTREAAAATTLEAEAADRLPPLREKEAEAAARLHRLTVERENLDAEEARAREQASRLTARLAQIGQDLGRERHLIEDTRGAIARLDEEAEELKSAEEGQAEAQSRAQSRVEETRTSLDSAEQELDRLNQEIAALSAERTSLVRTIEAGRQRIERLERQLAEIARERDTLSDAEEKKAQIALQSAELDEAASRVGEAERAALDAEESRRGAQEREKTAREPMQAAERAAGDLAAEAKTLADLLSVGESDLWPPVIDAIAVEHGYETALGAALGDDLGVPEDAAAPIHWGTLPPFDTPPALPDGATPLSYFAKAPASLSRRLSQIGIVVSSEEGNRLQALLAPGQRLVTK
;
A
#
# COMPACT_ATOMS: atom_id res chain seq x y z
N GLN A 1 27.04 8.38 245.75
CA GLN A 1 27.74 7.27 245.05
C GLN A 1 26.82 6.36 244.22
N LEU A 2 25.56 6.09 244.61
CA LEU A 2 24.64 5.25 243.83
C LEU A 2 24.26 5.77 242.42
N ALA A 3 24.26 7.09 242.17
CA ALA A 3 23.85 7.67 240.89
C ALA A 3 24.88 7.49 239.75
N SER A 4 26.18 7.41 240.07
CA SER A 4 27.27 7.24 239.10
C SER A 4 27.29 5.84 238.48
N LEU A 5 27.12 4.81 239.32
CA LEU A 5 27.01 3.41 238.91
C LEU A 5 25.81 3.17 237.97
N LYS A 6 24.69 3.86 238.20
CA LYS A 6 23.49 3.75 237.37
C LYS A 6 23.70 4.30 235.95
N ARG A 7 24.58 5.30 235.77
CA ARG A 7 24.89 5.91 234.46
C ARG A 7 25.89 5.06 233.67
N GLN A 8 26.91 4.53 234.33
CA GLN A 8 27.88 3.58 233.73
C GLN A 8 27.19 2.26 233.31
N ALA A 9 26.28 1.74 234.13
CA ALA A 9 25.48 0.56 233.76
C ALA A 9 24.63 0.80 232.50
N ARG A 10 23.98 1.98 232.37
CA ARG A 10 23.20 2.32 231.17
C ARG A 10 24.05 2.44 229.90
N GLN A 11 25.26 3.01 230.01
CA GLN A 11 26.15 3.19 228.87
C GLN A 11 26.74 1.86 228.40
N ALA A 12 27.11 0.97 229.33
CA ALA A 12 27.55 -0.40 229.02
C ALA A 12 26.40 -1.23 228.40
N VAL A 13 25.17 -1.10 228.90
CA VAL A 13 23.98 -1.74 228.30
C VAL A 13 23.72 -1.19 226.90
N ARG A 14 23.82 0.12 226.69
CA ARG A 14 23.61 0.75 225.37
C ARG A 14 24.69 0.35 224.36
N TYR A 15 25.96 0.28 224.76
CA TYR A 15 27.04 -0.19 223.90
C TYR A 15 26.91 -1.69 223.60
N ARG A 16 26.55 -2.52 224.59
CA ARG A 16 26.29 -3.95 224.38
C ARG A 16 25.11 -4.19 223.43
N ASN A 17 24.04 -3.39 223.56
CA ASN A 17 22.89 -3.45 222.65
C ASN A 17 23.26 -2.96 221.25
N LEU A 18 24.00 -1.85 221.12
CA LEU A 18 24.44 -1.33 219.82
C LEU A 18 25.43 -2.28 219.14
N SER A 19 26.41 -2.82 219.86
CA SER A 19 27.32 -3.85 219.33
C SER A 19 26.59 -5.16 219.02
N GLY A 20 25.55 -5.51 219.78
CA GLY A 20 24.66 -6.63 219.47
C GLY A 20 23.91 -6.40 218.15
N GLN A 21 23.32 -5.21 217.98
CA GLN A 21 22.64 -4.79 216.75
C GLN A 21 23.60 -4.72 215.56
N ILE A 22 24.82 -4.21 215.73
CA ILE A 22 25.84 -4.20 214.67
C ILE A 22 26.17 -5.62 214.24
N ARG A 23 26.47 -6.52 215.19
CA ARG A 23 26.74 -7.94 214.88
C ARG A 23 25.55 -8.63 214.21
N GLU A 24 24.32 -8.32 214.62
CA GLU A 24 23.10 -8.82 213.99
C GLU A 24 22.98 -8.32 212.55
N THR A 25 23.16 -7.01 212.32
CA THR A 25 23.11 -6.42 210.96
C THR A 25 24.26 -6.90 210.08
N GLU A 26 25.46 -7.11 210.62
CA GLU A 26 26.60 -7.67 209.91
C GLU A 26 26.37 -9.14 209.54
N ALA A 27 25.80 -9.94 210.46
CA ALA A 27 25.41 -11.32 210.18
C ALA A 27 24.32 -11.39 209.09
N ILE A 28 23.32 -10.50 209.13
CA ILE A 28 22.29 -10.39 208.09
C ILE A 28 22.92 -9.96 206.75
N LEU A 29 23.81 -8.96 206.74
CA LEU A 29 24.48 -8.51 205.52
C LEU A 29 25.35 -9.62 204.91
N LEU A 30 26.13 -10.32 205.73
CA LEU A 30 26.95 -11.45 205.29
C LEU A 30 26.08 -12.60 204.77
N HIS A 31 24.96 -12.89 205.44
CA HIS A 31 24.01 -13.89 204.98
C HIS A 31 23.37 -13.50 203.65
N LEU A 32 22.92 -12.25 203.47
CA LEU A 32 22.37 -11.77 202.20
C LEU A 32 23.40 -11.79 201.07
N ARG A 33 24.66 -11.39 201.35
CA ARG A 33 25.76 -11.50 200.39
C ARG A 33 26.07 -12.94 200.01
N TRP A 34 26.08 -13.85 200.98
CA TRP A 34 26.28 -15.27 200.75
C TRP A 34 25.12 -15.85 199.91
N THR A 35 23.87 -15.56 200.27
CA THR A 35 22.68 -16.02 199.52
C THR A 35 22.69 -15.48 198.10
N HIS A 36 23.01 -14.20 197.89
CA HIS A 36 23.13 -13.63 196.55
C HIS A 36 24.27 -14.24 195.74
N ALA A 37 25.42 -14.52 196.37
CA ALA A 37 26.54 -15.18 195.71
C ALA A 37 26.20 -16.64 195.34
N VAL A 38 25.48 -17.37 196.21
CA VAL A 38 24.99 -18.73 195.94
C VAL A 38 23.96 -18.73 194.80
N GLU A 39 23.03 -17.77 194.79
CA GLU A 39 22.06 -17.63 193.70
C GLU A 39 22.74 -17.25 192.37
N SER A 40 23.70 -16.32 192.39
CA SER A 40 24.47 -15.92 191.20
C SER A 40 25.34 -17.07 190.69
N LEU A 41 25.93 -17.86 191.58
CA LEU A 41 26.67 -19.08 191.23
C LEU A 41 25.74 -20.08 190.53
N LYS A 42 24.59 -20.38 191.15
CA LYS A 42 23.59 -21.30 190.57
C LYS A 42 23.13 -20.85 189.18
N GLN A 43 22.79 -19.56 189.01
CA GLN A 43 22.39 -19.02 187.70
C GLN A 43 23.53 -19.12 186.67
N SER A 44 24.78 -18.91 187.09
CA SER A 44 25.94 -19.03 186.21
C SER A 44 26.20 -20.49 185.82
N GLU A 45 26.05 -21.43 186.75
CA GLU A 45 26.16 -22.88 186.51
C GLU A 45 25.06 -23.36 185.55
N GLU A 46 23.82 -22.90 185.70
CA GLU A 46 22.71 -23.21 184.79
C GLU A 46 22.95 -22.66 183.38
N ARG A 47 23.46 -21.42 183.26
CA ARG A 47 23.82 -20.81 181.96
C ARG A 47 25.00 -21.51 181.31
N LEU A 48 26.00 -21.92 182.09
CA LEU A 48 27.13 -22.70 181.61
C LEU A 48 26.64 -24.05 181.07
N ALA A 49 25.84 -24.79 181.84
CA ALA A 49 25.28 -26.08 181.41
C ALA A 49 24.45 -25.97 180.13
N ALA A 50 23.60 -24.93 180.00
CA ALA A 50 22.83 -24.69 178.78
C ALA A 50 23.71 -24.34 177.57
N THR A 51 24.78 -23.57 177.79
CA THR A 51 25.75 -23.20 176.75
C THR A 51 26.56 -24.42 176.31
N ASP A 52 26.99 -25.26 177.25
CA ASP A 52 27.72 -26.49 176.96
C ASP A 52 26.88 -27.43 176.09
N ILE A 53 25.59 -27.62 176.42
CA ILE A 53 24.66 -28.39 175.57
C ILE A 53 24.63 -27.79 174.16
N ARG A 54 24.45 -26.48 174.02
CA ARG A 54 24.38 -25.82 172.70
C ARG A 54 25.67 -25.94 171.90
N VAL A 55 26.83 -25.84 172.56
CA VAL A 55 28.14 -26.03 171.93
C VAL A 55 28.27 -27.47 171.44
N THR A 56 27.86 -28.46 172.23
CA THR A 56 27.92 -29.86 171.79
C THR A 56 27.02 -30.16 170.59
N GLU A 57 25.80 -29.59 170.55
CA GLU A 57 24.88 -29.70 169.42
C GLU A 57 25.47 -29.09 168.15
N LEU A 58 25.90 -27.82 168.21
CA LEU A 58 26.47 -27.11 167.07
C LEU A 58 27.78 -27.76 166.58
N THR A 59 28.59 -28.29 167.51
CA THR A 59 29.80 -29.04 167.17
C THR A 59 29.46 -30.33 166.41
N ARG A 60 28.39 -31.03 166.81
CA ARG A 60 27.91 -32.22 166.10
C ARG A 60 27.37 -31.88 164.71
N GLU A 61 26.59 -30.81 164.57
CA GLU A 61 26.08 -30.34 163.28
C GLU A 61 27.22 -29.90 162.35
N ALA A 62 28.18 -29.13 162.86
CA ALA A 62 29.37 -28.72 162.11
C ALA A 62 30.18 -29.93 161.65
N ALA A 63 30.42 -30.90 162.54
CA ALA A 63 31.10 -32.14 162.18
C ALA A 63 30.37 -32.91 161.07
N ALA A 64 29.04 -33.04 161.16
CA ALA A 64 28.24 -33.71 160.13
C ALA A 64 28.28 -32.97 158.78
N ALA A 65 28.19 -31.63 158.79
CA ALA A 65 28.30 -30.82 157.59
C ALA A 65 29.70 -30.93 156.95
N THR A 66 30.76 -30.91 157.76
CA THR A 66 32.14 -31.12 157.29
C THR A 66 32.33 -32.52 156.71
N THR A 67 31.73 -33.56 157.30
CA THR A 67 31.75 -34.91 156.71
C THR A 67 31.04 -34.93 155.35
N LEU A 68 29.85 -34.33 155.22
CA LEU A 68 29.12 -34.27 153.94
C LEU A 68 29.87 -33.46 152.88
N GLU A 69 30.49 -32.34 153.26
CA GLU A 69 31.36 -31.55 152.38
C GLU A 69 32.54 -32.39 151.89
N ALA A 70 33.22 -33.11 152.79
CA ALA A 70 34.34 -33.98 152.45
C ALA A 70 33.91 -35.12 151.52
N GLU A 71 32.78 -35.77 151.78
CA GLU A 71 32.23 -36.83 150.91
C GLU A 71 31.87 -36.30 149.52
N ALA A 72 31.27 -35.10 149.43
CA ALA A 72 30.96 -34.47 148.15
C ALA A 72 32.24 -34.04 147.40
N ALA A 73 33.22 -33.49 148.13
CA ALA A 73 34.52 -33.11 147.59
C ALA A 73 35.32 -34.32 147.10
N ASP A 74 35.19 -35.49 147.72
CA ASP A 74 35.81 -36.74 147.28
C ASP A 74 35.12 -37.34 146.05
N ARG A 75 33.78 -37.22 145.96
CA ARG A 75 33.00 -37.73 144.80
C ARG A 75 33.08 -36.84 143.55
N LEU A 76 33.39 -35.55 143.70
CA LEU A 76 33.39 -34.61 142.58
C LEU A 76 34.53 -34.85 141.56
N PRO A 77 35.79 -35.10 141.97
CA PRO A 77 36.89 -35.41 141.05
C PRO A 77 36.60 -36.56 140.08
N PRO A 78 36.17 -37.76 140.49
CA PRO A 78 35.91 -38.85 139.55
C PRO A 78 34.74 -38.57 138.61
N LEU A 79 33.75 -37.75 139.01
CA LEU A 79 32.68 -37.30 138.12
C LEU A 79 33.19 -36.30 137.07
N ARG A 80 34.09 -35.38 137.45
CA ARG A 80 34.75 -34.45 136.51
C ARG A 80 35.67 -35.18 135.54
N GLU A 81 36.39 -36.21 135.99
CA GLU A 81 37.19 -37.05 135.10
C GLU A 81 36.30 -37.76 134.07
N LYS A 82 35.18 -38.35 134.49
CA LYS A 82 34.21 -38.98 133.55
C LYS A 82 33.60 -38.00 132.56
N GLU A 83 33.28 -36.78 133.00
CA GLU A 83 32.77 -35.72 132.14
C GLU A 83 33.83 -35.28 131.12
N ALA A 84 35.07 -35.06 131.55
CA ALA A 84 36.19 -34.74 130.67
C ALA A 84 36.48 -35.86 129.65
N GLU A 85 36.45 -37.13 130.07
CA GLU A 85 36.59 -38.28 129.16
C GLU A 85 35.47 -38.35 128.12
N ALA A 86 34.22 -38.16 128.53
CA ALA A 86 33.06 -38.16 127.64
C ALA A 86 33.11 -36.98 126.66
N ALA A 87 33.48 -35.78 127.14
CA ALA A 87 33.65 -34.59 126.33
C ALA A 87 34.77 -34.76 125.29
N ALA A 88 35.91 -35.33 125.68
CA ALA A 88 37.01 -35.63 124.76
C ALA A 88 36.60 -36.65 123.68
N ARG A 89 35.86 -37.72 124.05
CA ARG A 89 35.32 -38.69 123.10
C ARG A 89 34.32 -38.05 122.13
N LEU A 90 33.40 -37.23 122.64
CA LEU A 90 32.42 -36.51 121.81
C LEU A 90 33.11 -35.55 120.84
N HIS A 91 34.10 -34.79 121.32
CA HIS A 91 34.86 -33.87 120.46
C HIS A 91 35.56 -34.63 119.34
N ARG A 92 36.24 -35.74 119.65
CA ARG A 92 36.86 -36.60 118.63
C ARG A 92 35.84 -37.08 117.61
N LEU A 93 34.70 -37.62 118.05
CA LEU A 93 33.65 -38.10 117.13
C LEU A 93 33.05 -36.97 116.28
N THR A 94 32.95 -35.76 116.83
CA THR A 94 32.46 -34.59 116.10
C THR A 94 33.43 -34.21 114.99
N VAL A 95 34.73 -34.15 115.29
CA VAL A 95 35.78 -33.86 114.30
C VAL A 95 35.82 -34.93 113.21
N GLU A 96 35.74 -36.21 113.57
CA GLU A 96 35.68 -37.31 112.58
C GLU A 96 34.44 -37.20 111.70
N ARG A 97 33.27 -36.86 112.27
CA ARG A 97 32.04 -36.64 111.49
C ARG A 97 32.21 -35.47 110.53
N GLU A 98 32.73 -34.33 110.98
CA GLU A 98 32.96 -33.16 110.13
C GLU A 98 33.95 -33.45 109.00
N ASN A 99 34.99 -34.24 109.26
CA ASN A 99 35.93 -34.70 108.25
C ASN A 99 35.24 -35.59 107.20
N LEU A 100 34.42 -36.56 107.64
CA LEU A 100 33.65 -37.43 106.75
C LEU A 100 32.62 -36.66 105.93
N ASP A 101 31.90 -35.71 106.53
CA ASP A 101 30.94 -34.85 105.85
C ASP A 101 31.64 -34.02 104.76
N ALA A 102 32.84 -33.49 105.06
CA ALA A 102 33.65 -32.75 104.09
C ALA A 102 34.21 -33.65 102.97
N GLU A 103 34.61 -34.88 103.28
CA GLU A 103 35.04 -35.87 102.27
C GLU A 103 33.89 -36.29 101.35
N GLU A 104 32.71 -36.55 101.91
CA GLU A 104 31.51 -36.87 101.14
C GLU A 104 31.13 -35.72 100.20
N ALA A 105 31.16 -34.47 100.70
CA ALA A 105 30.89 -33.30 99.89
C ALA A 105 31.89 -33.16 98.72
N ARG A 106 33.20 -33.33 98.98
CA ARG A 106 34.24 -33.32 97.93
C ARG A 106 34.03 -34.43 96.91
N ALA A 107 33.72 -35.65 97.37
CA ALA A 107 33.50 -36.81 96.50
C ALA A 107 32.26 -36.61 95.62
N ARG A 108 31.16 -36.07 96.17
CA ARG A 108 29.94 -35.74 95.41
C ARG A 108 30.20 -34.67 94.35
N GLU A 109 30.95 -33.63 94.68
CA GLU A 109 31.30 -32.59 93.72
C GLU A 109 32.18 -33.16 92.59
N GLN A 110 33.20 -33.97 92.92
CA GLN A 110 34.03 -34.65 91.94
C GLN A 110 33.21 -35.59 91.04
N ALA A 111 32.31 -36.38 91.61
CA ALA A 111 31.43 -37.26 90.85
C ALA A 111 30.56 -36.47 89.87
N SER A 112 29.92 -35.38 90.32
CA SER A 112 29.12 -34.50 89.47
C SER A 112 29.94 -33.91 88.31
N ARG A 113 31.15 -33.40 88.60
CA ARG A 113 32.08 -32.89 87.57
C ARG A 113 32.47 -33.97 86.55
N LEU A 114 32.79 -35.18 87.02
CA LEU A 114 33.14 -36.31 86.14
C LEU A 114 31.96 -36.77 85.29
N THR A 115 30.75 -36.83 85.85
CA THR A 115 29.53 -37.16 85.10
C THR A 115 29.25 -36.11 84.02
N ALA A 116 29.37 -34.82 84.34
CA ALA A 116 29.23 -33.75 83.35
C ALA A 116 30.28 -33.86 82.24
N ARG A 117 31.53 -34.18 82.60
CA ARG A 117 32.62 -34.38 81.63
C ARG A 117 32.39 -35.60 80.74
N LEU A 118 31.89 -36.71 81.28
CA LEU A 118 31.52 -37.89 80.50
C LEU A 118 30.38 -37.60 79.52
N ALA A 119 29.37 -36.84 79.95
CA ALA A 119 28.28 -36.42 79.07
C ALA A 119 28.80 -35.54 77.92
N GLN A 120 29.69 -34.59 78.21
CA GLN A 120 30.35 -33.76 77.20
C GLN A 120 31.15 -34.61 76.21
N ILE A 121 32.00 -35.52 76.70
CA ILE A 121 32.79 -36.43 75.84
C ILE A 121 31.87 -37.30 74.96
N GLY A 122 30.74 -37.77 75.52
CA GLY A 122 29.74 -38.52 74.76
C GLY A 122 29.12 -37.72 73.62
N GLN A 123 28.77 -36.45 73.87
CA GLN A 123 28.25 -35.54 72.84
C GLN A 123 29.29 -35.24 71.76
N ASP A 124 30.53 -34.97 72.16
CA ASP A 124 31.63 -34.72 71.23
C ASP A 124 31.90 -35.95 70.36
N LEU A 125 31.95 -37.14 70.95
CA LEU A 125 32.13 -38.40 70.22
C LEU A 125 30.96 -38.68 69.26
N GLY A 126 29.73 -38.33 69.65
CA GLY A 126 28.57 -38.40 68.77
C GLY A 126 28.72 -37.47 67.55
N ARG A 127 29.14 -36.22 67.76
CA ARG A 127 29.40 -35.25 66.70
C ARG A 127 30.50 -35.72 65.74
N GLU A 128 31.61 -36.21 66.28
CA GLU A 128 32.73 -36.73 65.47
C GLU A 128 32.31 -37.95 64.64
N ARG A 129 31.51 -38.86 65.20
CA ARG A 129 30.97 -39.99 64.44
C ARG A 129 30.09 -39.54 63.27
N HIS A 130 29.21 -38.58 63.50
CA HIS A 130 28.36 -38.01 62.45
C HIS A 130 29.21 -37.33 61.36
N LEU A 131 30.22 -36.55 61.75
CA LEU A 131 31.14 -35.91 60.80
C LEU A 131 31.89 -36.93 59.95
N ILE A 132 32.35 -38.04 60.54
CA ILE A 132 33.01 -39.12 59.82
C ILE A 132 32.05 -39.78 58.83
N GLU A 133 30.80 -40.03 59.22
CA GLU A 133 29.77 -40.61 58.35
C GLU A 133 29.45 -39.69 57.17
N ASP A 134 29.21 -38.40 57.43
CA ASP A 134 28.98 -37.39 56.39
C ASP A 134 30.15 -37.29 55.42
N THR A 135 31.38 -37.27 55.95
CA THR A 135 32.60 -37.17 55.14
C THR A 135 32.77 -38.40 54.27
N ARG A 136 32.50 -39.60 54.80
CA ARG A 136 32.50 -40.84 54.01
C ARG A 136 31.45 -40.81 52.91
N GLY A 137 30.24 -40.32 53.22
CA GLY A 137 29.18 -40.14 52.22
C GLY A 137 29.57 -39.13 51.14
N ALA A 138 30.27 -38.05 51.49
CA ALA A 138 30.78 -37.09 50.52
C ALA A 138 31.87 -37.68 49.63
N ILE A 139 32.81 -38.45 50.19
CA ILE A 139 33.85 -39.16 49.42
C ILE A 139 33.20 -40.12 48.43
N ALA A 140 32.23 -40.94 48.87
CA ALA A 140 31.55 -41.88 47.99
C ALA A 140 30.85 -41.21 46.80
N ARG A 141 30.19 -40.05 47.02
CA ARG A 141 29.59 -39.27 45.93
C ARG A 141 30.63 -38.70 44.98
N LEU A 142 31.75 -38.19 45.50
CA LEU A 142 32.84 -37.68 44.67
C LEU A 142 33.51 -38.77 43.84
N ASP A 143 33.65 -39.98 44.39
CA ASP A 143 34.16 -41.14 43.64
C ASP A 143 33.19 -41.55 42.52
N GLU A 144 31.88 -41.54 42.77
CA GLU A 144 30.85 -41.80 41.75
C GLU A 144 30.88 -40.72 40.65
N GLU A 145 30.87 -39.44 41.03
CA GLU A 145 30.99 -38.32 40.08
C GLU A 145 32.29 -38.40 39.26
N ALA A 146 33.41 -38.79 39.88
CA ALA A 146 34.68 -38.94 39.18
C ALA A 146 34.64 -40.06 38.13
N GLU A 147 34.04 -41.22 38.44
CA GLU A 147 33.86 -42.30 37.48
C GLU A 147 32.86 -41.95 36.37
N GLU A 148 31.77 -41.23 36.69
CA GLU A 148 30.83 -40.71 35.68
C GLU A 148 31.52 -39.75 34.71
N LEU A 149 32.29 -38.79 35.24
CA LEU A 149 33.06 -37.84 34.43
C LEU A 149 34.09 -38.55 33.55
N LYS A 150 34.82 -39.52 34.11
CA LYS A 150 35.79 -40.31 33.37
C LYS A 150 35.11 -41.12 32.26
N SER A 151 33.96 -41.75 32.54
CA SER A 151 33.19 -42.47 31.52
C SER A 151 32.63 -41.52 30.44
N ALA A 152 32.32 -40.27 30.77
CA ALA A 152 31.88 -39.27 29.80
C ALA A 152 33.05 -38.75 28.93
N GLU A 153 34.25 -38.62 29.51
CA GLU A 153 35.48 -38.31 28.77
C GLU A 153 35.87 -39.46 27.83
N GLU A 154 35.69 -40.71 28.28
CA GLU A 154 35.84 -41.93 27.48
C GLU A 154 34.87 -41.93 26.29
N GLY A 155 35.35 -41.48 25.14
CA GLY A 155 34.57 -41.39 23.89
C GLY A 155 34.30 -39.97 23.43
N GLN A 156 34.56 -38.95 24.26
CA GLN A 156 34.49 -37.54 23.83
C GLN A 156 35.52 -37.24 22.73
N ALA A 157 36.75 -37.73 22.86
CA ALA A 157 37.79 -37.55 21.85
C ALA A 157 37.42 -38.20 20.50
N GLU A 158 36.84 -39.41 20.54
CA GLU A 158 36.35 -40.10 19.34
C GLU A 158 35.12 -39.39 18.75
N ALA A 159 34.19 -38.92 19.58
CA ALA A 159 33.04 -38.14 19.14
C ALA A 159 33.47 -36.82 18.48
N GLN A 160 34.45 -36.12 19.07
CA GLN A 160 35.02 -34.90 18.52
C GLN A 160 35.72 -35.18 17.18
N SER A 161 36.54 -36.24 17.10
CA SER A 161 37.20 -36.63 15.85
C SER A 161 36.18 -36.97 14.76
N ARG A 162 35.13 -37.76 15.07
CA ARG A 162 34.05 -38.06 14.12
C ARG A 162 33.31 -36.80 13.67
N ALA A 163 33.01 -35.88 14.58
CA ALA A 163 32.36 -34.62 14.25
C ALA A 163 33.24 -33.75 13.35
N GLN A 164 34.55 -33.66 13.63
CA GLN A 164 35.50 -32.95 12.78
C GLN A 164 35.59 -33.55 11.39
N SER A 165 35.75 -34.88 11.27
CA SER A 165 35.74 -35.56 9.97
C SER A 165 34.44 -35.33 9.20
N ARG A 166 33.28 -35.32 9.89
CA ARG A 166 32.00 -35.03 9.24
C ARG A 166 31.89 -33.59 8.75
N VAL A 167 32.44 -32.63 9.51
CA VAL A 167 32.51 -31.22 9.08
C VAL A 167 33.39 -31.08 7.85
N GLU A 168 34.57 -31.71 7.84
CA GLU A 168 35.47 -31.71 6.69
C GLU A 168 34.80 -32.32 5.46
N GLU A 169 34.18 -33.50 5.59
CA GLU A 169 33.46 -34.19 4.52
C GLU A 169 32.32 -33.33 3.95
N THR A 170 31.53 -32.70 4.84
CA THR A 170 30.44 -31.80 4.44
C THR A 170 30.97 -30.54 3.76
N ARG A 171 32.08 -29.98 4.25
CA ARG A 171 32.72 -28.82 3.65
C ARG A 171 33.26 -29.13 2.25
N THR A 172 33.92 -30.26 2.06
CA THR A 172 34.36 -30.70 0.73
C THR A 172 33.18 -30.88 -0.22
N SER A 173 32.07 -31.46 0.26
CA SER A 173 30.84 -31.58 -0.55
C SER A 173 30.24 -30.21 -0.89
N LEU A 174 30.28 -29.25 0.03
CA LEU A 174 29.80 -27.88 -0.20
C LEU A 174 30.66 -27.17 -1.23
N ASP A 175 31.99 -27.18 -1.05
CA ASP A 175 32.95 -26.55 -1.98
C ASP A 175 32.78 -27.11 -3.40
N SER A 176 32.58 -28.42 -3.54
CA SER A 176 32.29 -29.04 -4.85
C SER A 176 30.97 -28.59 -5.45
N ALA A 177 29.92 -28.43 -4.64
CA ALA A 177 28.61 -28.00 -5.11
C ALA A 177 28.63 -26.50 -5.49
N GLU A 178 29.35 -25.67 -4.75
CA GLU A 178 29.55 -24.25 -5.04
C GLU A 178 30.35 -24.05 -6.34
N GLN A 179 31.43 -24.82 -6.54
CA GLN A 179 32.18 -24.78 -7.80
C GLN A 179 31.33 -25.18 -9.01
N GLU A 180 30.48 -26.20 -8.86
CA GLU A 180 29.57 -26.62 -9.93
C GLU A 180 28.49 -25.56 -10.19
N LEU A 181 27.96 -24.93 -9.15
CA LEU A 181 27.01 -23.83 -9.27
C LEU A 181 27.64 -22.62 -9.98
N ASP A 182 28.87 -22.25 -9.63
CA ASP A 182 29.61 -21.17 -10.28
C ASP A 182 29.88 -21.48 -11.75
N ARG A 183 30.27 -22.71 -12.07
CA ARG A 183 30.42 -23.18 -13.45
C ARG A 183 29.12 -23.05 -14.24
N LEU A 184 28.00 -23.51 -13.68
CA LEU A 184 26.69 -23.42 -14.31
C LEU A 184 26.22 -21.96 -14.47
N ASN A 185 26.49 -21.09 -13.49
CA ASN A 185 26.19 -19.67 -13.58
C ASN A 185 27.00 -18.97 -14.67
N GLN A 186 28.28 -19.30 -14.83
CA GLN A 186 29.11 -18.82 -15.94
C GLN A 186 28.56 -19.29 -17.29
N GLU A 187 28.10 -20.55 -17.38
CA GLU A 187 27.47 -21.11 -18.58
C GLU A 187 26.16 -20.38 -18.92
N ILE A 188 25.29 -20.14 -17.93
CA ILE A 188 24.06 -19.36 -18.08
C ILE A 188 24.35 -17.93 -18.54
N ALA A 189 25.37 -17.27 -17.96
CA ALA A 189 25.77 -15.92 -18.34
C ALA A 189 26.27 -15.87 -19.79
N ALA A 190 27.09 -16.84 -20.19
CA ALA A 190 27.59 -16.98 -21.57
C ALA A 190 26.44 -17.20 -22.56
N LEU A 191 25.55 -18.15 -22.28
CA LEU A 191 24.37 -18.44 -23.11
C LEU A 191 23.41 -17.23 -23.18
N SER A 192 23.24 -16.48 -22.09
CA SER A 192 22.41 -15.28 -22.06
C SER A 192 23.01 -14.13 -22.89
N ALA A 193 24.33 -13.97 -22.83
CA ALA A 193 25.07 -13.00 -23.66
C ALA A 193 24.98 -13.38 -25.14
N GLU A 194 25.17 -14.67 -25.47
CA GLU A 194 25.02 -15.21 -26.82
C GLU A 194 23.59 -14.99 -27.33
N ARG A 195 22.56 -15.35 -26.55
CA ARG A 195 21.16 -15.09 -26.88
C ARG A 195 20.91 -13.61 -27.15
N THR A 196 21.42 -12.72 -26.31
CA THR A 196 21.24 -11.26 -26.48
C THR A 196 21.91 -10.77 -27.75
N SER A 197 23.11 -11.28 -28.08
CA SER A 197 23.82 -10.98 -29.33
C SER A 197 23.04 -11.48 -30.56
N LEU A 198 22.54 -12.72 -30.52
CA LEU A 198 21.72 -13.30 -31.58
C LEU A 198 20.41 -12.51 -31.78
N VAL A 199 19.72 -12.12 -30.70
CA VAL A 199 18.51 -11.28 -30.78
C VAL A 199 18.83 -9.92 -31.40
N ARG A 200 19.93 -9.27 -31.01
CA ARG A 200 20.36 -8.00 -31.63
C ARG A 200 20.67 -8.18 -33.11
N THR A 201 21.29 -9.30 -33.50
CA THR A 201 21.62 -9.63 -34.88
C THR A 201 20.35 -9.86 -35.71
N ILE A 202 19.38 -10.59 -35.17
CA ILE A 202 18.06 -10.81 -35.78
C ILE A 202 17.35 -9.47 -35.98
N GLU A 203 17.34 -8.59 -34.97
CA GLU A 203 16.66 -7.30 -35.04
C GLU A 203 17.32 -6.35 -36.05
N ALA A 204 18.66 -6.29 -36.08
CA ALA A 204 19.41 -5.56 -37.10
C ALA A 204 19.13 -6.11 -38.51
N GLY A 205 19.04 -7.43 -38.64
CA GLY A 205 18.64 -8.11 -39.87
C GLY A 205 17.22 -7.73 -40.32
N ARG A 206 16.25 -7.72 -39.41
CA ARG A 206 14.86 -7.29 -39.67
C ARG A 206 14.80 -5.83 -40.10
N GLN A 207 15.48 -4.92 -39.41
CA GLN A 207 15.56 -3.52 -39.82
C GLN A 207 16.25 -3.34 -41.18
N ARG A 208 17.21 -4.20 -41.52
CA ARG A 208 17.83 -4.22 -42.84
C ARG A 208 16.85 -4.67 -43.91
N ILE A 209 16.08 -5.73 -43.67
CA ILE A 209 15.02 -6.21 -44.56
C ILE A 209 13.99 -5.09 -44.76
N GLU A 210 13.45 -4.51 -43.69
CA GLU A 210 12.43 -3.47 -43.77
C GLU A 210 12.92 -2.24 -44.56
N ARG A 211 14.19 -1.84 -44.38
CA ARG A 211 14.81 -0.77 -45.17
C ARG A 211 14.92 -1.14 -46.65
N LEU A 212 15.36 -2.37 -46.94
CA LEU A 212 15.47 -2.85 -48.32
C LEU A 212 14.09 -2.97 -48.98
N GLU A 213 13.07 -3.43 -48.25
CA GLU A 213 11.68 -3.48 -48.73
C GLU A 213 11.14 -2.08 -49.02
N ARG A 214 11.41 -1.09 -48.15
CA ARG A 214 11.06 0.33 -48.41
C ARG A 214 11.77 0.86 -49.65
N GLN A 215 13.08 0.62 -49.79
CA GLN A 215 13.83 1.00 -50.97
C GLN A 215 13.32 0.32 -52.24
N LEU A 216 12.92 -0.95 -52.15
CA LEU A 216 12.37 -1.71 -53.28
C LEU A 216 10.98 -1.19 -53.67
N ALA A 217 10.16 -0.78 -52.70
CA ALA A 217 8.89 -0.11 -52.93
C ALA A 217 9.07 1.30 -53.52
N GLU A 218 10.08 2.05 -53.09
CA GLU A 218 10.46 3.34 -53.70
C GLU A 218 10.92 3.15 -55.15
N ILE A 219 11.82 2.19 -55.42
CA ILE A 219 12.28 1.85 -56.77
C ILE A 219 11.11 1.37 -57.65
N ALA A 220 10.17 0.59 -57.10
CA ALA A 220 8.98 0.16 -57.84
C ALA A 220 8.09 1.36 -58.20
N ARG A 221 7.88 2.31 -57.28
CA ARG A 221 7.16 3.56 -57.55
C ARG A 221 7.87 4.43 -58.57
N GLU A 222 9.19 4.58 -58.47
CA GLU A 222 10.00 5.30 -59.44
C GLU A 222 9.89 4.66 -60.83
N ARG A 223 9.94 3.33 -60.91
CA ARG A 223 9.76 2.58 -62.16
C ARG A 223 8.37 2.81 -62.76
N ASP A 224 7.32 2.78 -61.96
CA ASP A 224 5.96 3.03 -62.45
C ASP A 224 5.79 4.50 -62.91
N THR A 225 6.42 5.47 -62.24
CA THR A 225 6.46 6.87 -62.73
C THR A 225 7.30 7.05 -64.00
N LEU A 226 8.35 6.24 -64.18
CA LEU A 226 9.17 6.21 -65.40
C LEU A 226 8.42 5.55 -66.57
N SER A 227 7.61 4.52 -66.31
CA SER A 227 6.68 3.92 -67.28
C SER A 227 5.67 4.95 -67.79
N ASP A 228 5.04 5.70 -66.88
CA ASP A 228 4.14 6.82 -67.21
C ASP A 228 4.87 7.94 -67.99
N ALA A 229 6.15 8.17 -67.72
CA ALA A 229 6.97 9.16 -68.40
C ALA A 229 7.42 8.69 -69.79
N GLU A 230 7.74 7.40 -69.99
CA GLU A 230 8.05 6.82 -71.30
C GLU A 230 6.81 6.76 -72.20
N GLU A 231 5.64 6.44 -71.65
CA GLU A 231 4.37 6.45 -72.38
C GLU A 231 3.99 7.88 -72.82
N LYS A 232 4.19 8.89 -71.96
CA LYS A 232 4.05 10.32 -72.31
C LYS A 232 5.11 10.80 -73.30
N LYS A 233 6.34 10.31 -73.22
CA LYS A 233 7.42 10.68 -74.16
C LYS A 233 7.21 10.07 -75.55
N ALA A 234 6.67 8.87 -75.64
CA ALA A 234 6.23 8.25 -76.90
C ALA A 234 5.03 9.00 -77.51
N GLN A 235 4.08 9.46 -76.69
CA GLN A 235 2.95 10.28 -77.13
C GLN A 235 3.38 11.67 -77.65
N ILE A 236 4.33 12.32 -76.98
CA ILE A 236 4.89 13.62 -77.40
C ILE A 236 5.71 13.48 -78.69
N ALA A 237 6.46 12.37 -78.87
CA ALA A 237 7.21 12.12 -80.11
C ALA A 237 6.28 11.88 -81.32
N LEU A 238 5.15 11.19 -81.13
CA LEU A 238 4.15 10.98 -82.18
C LEU A 238 3.46 12.30 -82.56
N GLN A 239 3.05 13.10 -81.56
CA GLN A 239 2.41 14.40 -81.78
C GLN A 239 3.35 15.45 -82.39
N SER A 240 4.65 15.38 -82.11
CA SER A 240 5.65 16.24 -82.75
C SER A 240 5.83 15.92 -84.24
N ALA A 241 5.79 14.64 -84.62
CA ALA A 241 5.85 14.23 -86.02
C ALA A 241 4.59 14.65 -86.80
N GLU A 242 3.41 14.54 -86.19
CA GLU A 242 2.14 15.02 -86.77
C GLU A 242 2.12 16.55 -86.92
N LEU A 243 2.74 17.29 -85.99
CA LEU A 243 2.86 18.75 -86.06
C LEU A 243 3.81 19.20 -87.19
N ASP A 244 4.96 18.54 -87.36
CA ASP A 244 5.90 18.85 -88.43
C ASP A 244 5.32 18.55 -89.83
N GLU A 245 4.55 17.46 -89.97
CA GLU A 245 3.83 17.15 -91.20
C GLU A 245 2.74 18.20 -91.50
N ALA A 246 1.97 18.60 -90.48
CA ALA A 246 0.98 19.66 -90.63
C ALA A 246 1.60 21.01 -90.98
N ALA A 247 2.74 21.37 -90.39
CA ALA A 247 3.48 22.60 -90.69
C ALA A 247 4.03 22.60 -92.13
N SER A 248 4.53 21.46 -92.63
CA SER A 248 4.96 21.33 -94.02
C SER A 248 3.80 21.54 -95.00
N ARG A 249 2.62 20.97 -94.70
CA ARG A 249 1.41 21.13 -95.54
C ARG A 249 0.90 22.57 -95.56
N VAL A 250 1.00 23.30 -94.46
CA VAL A 250 0.68 24.73 -94.40
C VAL A 250 1.67 25.54 -95.25
N GLY A 251 2.97 25.27 -95.13
CA GLY A 251 4.00 25.97 -95.93
C GLY A 251 3.86 25.74 -97.44
N GLU A 252 3.45 24.54 -97.86
CA GLU A 252 3.14 24.25 -99.27
C GLU A 252 1.89 24.98 -99.75
N ALA A 253 0.83 25.02 -98.93
CA ALA A 253 -0.40 25.72 -99.24
C ALA A 253 -0.20 27.25 -99.34
N GLU A 254 0.64 27.83 -98.48
CA GLU A 254 0.96 29.26 -98.52
C GLU A 254 1.75 29.65 -99.78
N ARG A 255 2.69 28.81 -100.22
CA ARG A 255 3.42 29.05 -101.50
C ARG A 255 2.48 28.95 -102.69
N ALA A 256 1.62 27.93 -102.73
CA ALA A 256 0.63 27.78 -103.79
C ALA A 256 -0.35 28.98 -103.86
N ALA A 257 -0.72 29.54 -102.70
CA ALA A 257 -1.55 30.74 -102.63
C ALA A 257 -0.84 31.99 -103.16
N LEU A 258 0.45 32.18 -102.83
CA LEU A 258 1.25 33.30 -103.33
C LEU A 258 1.45 33.23 -104.85
N ASP A 259 1.76 32.06 -105.40
CA ASP A 259 1.92 31.86 -106.86
C ASP A 259 0.61 32.11 -107.63
N ALA A 260 -0.52 31.70 -107.05
CA ALA A 260 -1.84 31.95 -107.61
C ALA A 260 -2.20 33.45 -107.58
N GLU A 261 -1.85 34.16 -106.50
CA GLU A 261 -2.09 35.59 -106.35
C GLU A 261 -1.23 36.41 -107.33
N GLU A 262 0.03 36.01 -107.56
CA GLU A 262 0.90 36.64 -108.56
C GLU A 262 0.40 36.40 -109.99
N SER A 263 -0.07 35.18 -110.28
CA SER A 263 -0.71 34.85 -111.57
C SER A 263 -1.99 35.66 -111.81
N ARG A 264 -2.82 35.83 -110.77
CA ARG A 264 -4.04 36.66 -110.81
C ARG A 264 -3.70 38.12 -111.10
N ARG A 265 -2.68 38.66 -110.43
CA ARG A 265 -2.21 40.04 -110.63
C ARG A 265 -1.69 40.26 -112.05
N GLY A 266 -0.87 39.34 -112.55
CA GLY A 266 -0.35 39.38 -113.93
C GLY A 266 -1.43 39.22 -115.01
N ALA A 267 -2.54 38.53 -114.71
CA ALA A 267 -3.70 38.46 -115.60
C ALA A 267 -4.51 39.77 -115.58
N GLN A 268 -4.71 40.39 -114.41
CA GLN A 268 -5.38 41.69 -114.29
C GLN A 268 -4.62 42.83 -114.99
N GLU A 269 -3.29 42.83 -114.93
CA GLU A 269 -2.48 43.84 -115.63
C GLU A 269 -2.58 43.71 -117.16
N ARG A 270 -2.62 42.46 -117.67
CA ARG A 270 -2.83 42.17 -119.10
C ARG A 270 -4.23 42.53 -119.57
N GLU A 271 -5.25 42.29 -118.75
CA GLU A 271 -6.62 42.73 -119.03
C GLU A 271 -6.73 44.26 -119.06
N LYS A 272 -6.14 44.95 -118.09
CA LYS A 272 -6.16 46.42 -118.01
C LYS A 272 -5.46 47.08 -119.19
N THR A 273 -4.33 46.54 -119.63
CA THR A 273 -3.57 47.06 -120.79
C THR A 273 -4.24 46.74 -122.13
N ALA A 274 -5.02 45.66 -122.22
CA ALA A 274 -5.81 45.34 -123.41
C ALA A 274 -7.12 46.14 -123.52
N ARG A 275 -7.59 46.74 -122.42
CA ARG A 275 -8.89 47.44 -122.35
C ARG A 275 -8.94 48.74 -123.17
N GLU A 276 -7.89 49.54 -123.17
CA GLU A 276 -7.83 50.76 -124.00
C GLU A 276 -7.87 50.49 -125.52
N PRO A 277 -7.03 49.58 -126.07
CA PRO A 277 -7.10 49.25 -127.50
C PRO A 277 -8.42 48.55 -127.88
N MET A 278 -9.03 47.75 -127.00
CA MET A 278 -10.36 47.19 -127.20
C MET A 278 -11.43 48.28 -127.33
N GLN A 279 -11.47 49.25 -126.42
CA GLN A 279 -12.44 50.36 -126.46
C GLN A 279 -12.23 51.31 -127.65
N ALA A 280 -10.99 51.45 -128.14
CA ALA A 280 -10.70 52.17 -129.36
C ALA A 280 -11.23 51.42 -130.61
N ALA A 281 -11.05 50.10 -130.65
CA ALA A 281 -11.58 49.25 -131.71
C ALA A 281 -13.13 49.17 -131.68
N GLU A 282 -13.76 49.13 -130.51
CA GLU A 282 -15.22 49.16 -130.35
C GLU A 282 -15.83 50.49 -130.81
N ARG A 283 -15.18 51.63 -130.55
CA ARG A 283 -15.64 52.93 -131.07
C ARG A 283 -15.57 52.98 -132.59
N ALA A 284 -14.47 52.51 -133.19
CA ALA A 284 -14.33 52.43 -134.63
C ALA A 284 -15.35 51.47 -135.27
N ALA A 285 -15.64 50.34 -134.61
CA ALA A 285 -16.68 49.40 -135.04
C ALA A 285 -18.09 49.99 -134.88
N GLY A 286 -18.33 50.81 -133.85
CA GLY A 286 -19.59 51.52 -133.62
C GLY A 286 -19.89 52.59 -134.68
N ASP A 287 -18.88 53.35 -135.11
CA ASP A 287 -19.02 54.34 -136.19
C ASP A 287 -19.34 53.64 -137.53
N LEU A 288 -18.64 52.53 -137.84
CA LEU A 288 -18.90 51.71 -139.04
C LEU A 288 -20.25 50.99 -138.97
N ALA A 289 -20.71 50.58 -137.78
CA ALA A 289 -22.01 49.96 -137.57
C ALA A 289 -23.17 50.96 -137.68
N ALA A 290 -22.97 52.23 -137.29
CA ALA A 290 -23.96 53.29 -137.47
C ALA A 290 -24.13 53.66 -138.96
N GLU A 291 -23.03 53.68 -139.73
CA GLU A 291 -23.09 53.83 -141.19
C GLU A 291 -23.78 52.63 -141.86
N ALA A 292 -23.47 51.40 -141.43
CA ALA A 292 -24.12 50.19 -141.94
C ALA A 292 -25.61 50.11 -141.59
N LYS A 293 -26.01 50.56 -140.39
CA LYS A 293 -27.40 50.56 -139.93
C LYS A 293 -28.27 51.55 -140.70
N THR A 294 -27.72 52.69 -141.09
CA THR A 294 -28.44 53.69 -141.92
C THR A 294 -28.68 53.19 -143.35
N LEU A 295 -27.80 52.32 -143.87
CA LEU A 295 -27.95 51.66 -145.17
C LEU A 295 -28.86 50.41 -145.11
N ALA A 296 -28.91 49.72 -143.97
CA ALA A 296 -29.74 48.52 -143.76
C ALA A 296 -31.22 48.85 -143.49
N ASP A 297 -31.53 49.96 -142.80
CA ASP A 297 -32.91 50.41 -142.54
C ASP A 297 -33.69 50.81 -143.82
N LEU A 298 -33.03 50.82 -144.97
CA LEU A 298 -33.63 51.08 -146.28
C LEU A 298 -34.17 49.80 -146.97
N LEU A 299 -33.86 48.59 -146.48
CA LEU A 299 -34.07 47.34 -147.24
C LEU A 299 -34.44 46.10 -146.40
N SER A 300 -35.74 46.00 -146.01
CA SER A 300 -36.47 44.80 -145.50
C SER A 300 -36.34 44.52 -144.00
N VAL A 301 -37.39 44.37 -143.16
CA VAL A 301 -38.72 43.69 -143.17
C VAL A 301 -38.69 42.15 -143.10
N GLY A 302 -38.97 41.60 -141.91
CA GLY A 302 -39.94 40.50 -141.72
C GLY A 302 -39.56 39.28 -140.85
N GLU A 303 -40.38 39.04 -139.81
CA GLU A 303 -40.70 37.77 -139.07
C GLU A 303 -39.74 37.29 -137.95
N SER A 304 -40.19 36.89 -136.75
CA SER A 304 -41.51 36.38 -136.31
C SER A 304 -41.73 36.42 -134.77
N ASP A 305 -42.92 36.92 -134.38
CA ASP A 305 -43.72 36.63 -133.18
C ASP A 305 -44.55 35.37 -133.44
N LEU A 306 -44.40 34.25 -132.72
CA LEU A 306 -45.23 33.07 -133.02
C LEU A 306 -45.92 32.27 -131.90
N TRP A 307 -45.60 32.37 -130.59
CA TRP A 307 -46.38 31.64 -129.56
C TRP A 307 -46.49 32.36 -128.20
N PRO A 308 -47.67 32.90 -127.82
CA PRO A 308 -47.87 33.61 -126.55
C PRO A 308 -48.10 32.67 -125.33
N PRO A 309 -47.64 33.05 -124.12
CA PRO A 309 -47.82 32.28 -122.88
C PRO A 309 -49.25 32.38 -122.30
N VAL A 310 -49.70 31.35 -121.59
CA VAL A 310 -51.08 31.26 -121.05
C VAL A 310 -51.38 32.29 -119.96
N ILE A 311 -50.35 32.87 -119.32
CA ILE A 311 -50.52 33.98 -118.36
C ILE A 311 -51.25 35.19 -118.97
N ASP A 312 -51.09 35.43 -120.28
CA ASP A 312 -51.73 36.54 -120.98
C ASP A 312 -53.24 36.29 -121.21
N ALA A 313 -53.72 35.06 -120.98
CA ALA A 313 -55.10 34.63 -121.17
C ALA A 313 -55.87 34.36 -119.84
N ILE A 314 -55.26 34.61 -118.67
CA ILE A 314 -55.89 34.39 -117.36
C ILE A 314 -56.22 35.73 -116.70
N ALA A 315 -57.48 35.90 -116.28
CA ALA A 315 -57.93 37.05 -115.50
C ALA A 315 -58.33 36.61 -114.09
N VAL A 316 -57.64 37.15 -113.07
CA VAL A 316 -57.91 36.87 -111.65
C VAL A 316 -58.52 38.10 -110.99
N GLU A 317 -59.47 37.92 -110.08
CA GLU A 317 -60.01 39.02 -109.26
C GLU A 317 -58.94 39.61 -108.33
N HIS A 318 -59.00 40.93 -108.15
CA HIS A 318 -57.95 41.67 -107.45
C HIS A 318 -57.78 41.24 -105.99
N GLY A 319 -56.53 40.92 -105.62
CA GLY A 319 -56.12 40.40 -104.33
C GLY A 319 -55.95 38.88 -104.28
N TYR A 320 -56.23 38.13 -105.35
CA TYR A 320 -56.03 36.68 -105.42
C TYR A 320 -54.88 36.27 -106.35
N GLU A 321 -54.14 37.23 -106.89
CA GLU A 321 -53.00 37.01 -107.80
C GLU A 321 -51.86 36.28 -107.10
N THR A 322 -51.59 36.60 -105.83
CA THR A 322 -50.59 35.91 -105.00
C THR A 322 -51.00 34.46 -104.74
N ALA A 323 -52.29 34.21 -104.48
CA ALA A 323 -52.81 32.85 -104.33
C ALA A 323 -52.71 32.04 -105.64
N LEU A 324 -52.93 32.64 -106.83
CA LEU A 324 -52.72 31.97 -108.12
C LEU A 324 -51.24 31.68 -108.39
N GLY A 325 -50.35 32.66 -108.13
CA GLY A 325 -48.91 32.50 -108.32
C GLY A 325 -48.30 31.44 -107.40
N ALA A 326 -48.67 31.45 -106.11
CA ALA A 326 -48.31 30.39 -105.16
C ALA A 326 -48.93 29.04 -105.55
N ALA A 327 -50.02 29.08 -106.31
CA ALA A 327 -50.71 27.89 -106.75
C ALA A 327 -50.06 27.20 -107.97
N LEU A 328 -49.76 27.93 -109.04
CA LEU A 328 -49.37 27.35 -110.33
C LEU A 328 -47.91 27.67 -110.74
N GLY A 329 -47.29 28.70 -110.16
CA GLY A 329 -45.87 29.02 -110.37
C GLY A 329 -45.47 29.11 -111.85
N ASP A 330 -44.35 28.47 -112.18
CA ASP A 330 -43.74 28.50 -113.53
C ASP A 330 -44.63 27.86 -114.61
N ASP A 331 -45.63 27.06 -114.24
CA ASP A 331 -46.55 26.43 -115.20
C ASP A 331 -47.46 27.47 -115.91
N LEU A 332 -47.55 28.71 -115.42
CA LEU A 332 -48.31 29.81 -116.05
C LEU A 332 -47.63 30.36 -117.33
N GLY A 333 -46.33 30.17 -117.51
CA GLY A 333 -45.57 30.63 -118.69
C GLY A 333 -45.67 29.71 -119.91
N VAL A 334 -46.38 28.58 -119.77
CA VAL A 334 -46.46 27.54 -120.79
C VAL A 334 -47.67 27.77 -121.70
N PRO A 335 -47.53 27.77 -123.05
CA PRO A 335 -48.65 27.93 -123.98
C PRO A 335 -49.70 26.81 -123.90
N GLU A 336 -50.89 27.05 -124.42
CA GLU A 336 -51.93 26.01 -124.59
C GLU A 336 -51.83 25.26 -125.92
N ASP A 337 -50.98 25.74 -126.85
CA ASP A 337 -50.85 25.17 -128.18
C ASP A 337 -50.10 23.82 -128.14
N ALA A 338 -50.74 22.77 -128.64
CA ALA A 338 -50.17 21.42 -128.71
C ALA A 338 -48.92 21.32 -129.59
N ALA A 339 -48.66 22.31 -130.45
CA ALA A 339 -47.42 22.41 -131.24
C ALA A 339 -46.22 22.90 -130.41
N ALA A 340 -46.45 23.45 -129.21
CA ALA A 340 -45.37 23.87 -128.32
C ALA A 340 -44.69 22.64 -127.65
N PRO A 341 -43.35 22.66 -127.47
CA PRO A 341 -42.61 21.57 -126.85
C PRO A 341 -43.11 21.18 -125.45
N ILE A 342 -43.73 22.13 -124.73
CA ILE A 342 -44.41 21.95 -123.44
C ILE A 342 -45.73 22.74 -123.56
N HIS A 343 -46.88 22.12 -123.25
CA HIS A 343 -48.19 22.76 -123.37
C HIS A 343 -49.23 22.25 -122.37
N TRP A 344 -50.27 23.04 -122.10
CA TRP A 344 -51.43 22.64 -121.31
C TRP A 344 -52.46 21.85 -122.12
N GLY A 345 -52.80 20.62 -121.69
CA GLY A 345 -53.81 19.79 -122.35
C GLY A 345 -55.24 20.03 -121.84
N THR A 346 -56.22 20.18 -122.75
CA THR A 346 -57.63 20.31 -122.38
C THR A 346 -58.27 18.94 -122.11
N LEU A 347 -58.79 18.74 -120.89
CA LEU A 347 -59.51 17.53 -120.49
C LEU A 347 -60.97 17.86 -120.11
N PRO A 348 -61.93 16.93 -120.34
CA PRO A 348 -63.32 17.15 -119.96
C PRO A 348 -63.48 17.36 -118.43
N PRO A 349 -64.50 18.14 -117.97
CA PRO A 349 -64.77 18.38 -116.56
C PRO A 349 -65.02 17.08 -115.76
N PHE A 350 -64.82 17.11 -114.44
CA PHE A 350 -65.11 15.95 -113.59
C PHE A 350 -66.61 15.68 -113.52
N ASP A 351 -67.04 14.44 -113.80
CA ASP A 351 -68.46 14.02 -113.71
C ASP A 351 -69.04 14.21 -112.29
N THR A 352 -68.21 13.97 -111.27
CA THR A 352 -68.50 14.33 -109.87
C THR A 352 -67.24 14.91 -109.25
N PRO A 353 -67.06 16.25 -109.20
CA PRO A 353 -65.87 16.83 -108.60
C PRO A 353 -65.85 16.54 -107.10
N PRO A 354 -64.73 16.02 -106.54
CA PRO A 354 -64.58 15.88 -105.10
C PRO A 354 -64.80 17.25 -104.43
N ALA A 355 -65.74 17.31 -103.49
CA ALA A 355 -66.02 18.55 -102.79
C ALA A 355 -64.80 18.98 -101.97
N LEU A 356 -64.51 20.28 -101.94
CA LEU A 356 -63.53 20.83 -101.03
C LEU A 356 -64.09 20.81 -99.59
N PRO A 357 -63.23 20.70 -98.56
CA PRO A 357 -63.67 20.75 -97.17
C PRO A 357 -64.48 22.01 -96.85
N ASP A 358 -65.56 21.86 -96.07
CA ASP A 358 -66.43 22.96 -95.66
C ASP A 358 -65.60 24.08 -94.99
N GLY A 359 -65.59 25.26 -95.62
CA GLY A 359 -64.76 26.41 -95.23
C GLY A 359 -63.73 26.83 -96.28
N ALA A 360 -63.48 26.01 -97.30
CA ALA A 360 -62.61 26.35 -98.43
C ALA A 360 -63.42 26.63 -99.71
N THR A 361 -63.22 27.79 -100.33
CA THR A 361 -63.92 28.16 -101.59
C THR A 361 -63.01 27.90 -102.79
N PRO A 362 -63.43 27.18 -103.85
CA PRO A 362 -62.58 26.90 -105.00
C PRO A 362 -62.06 28.18 -105.69
N LEU A 363 -60.77 28.21 -106.05
CA LEU A 363 -60.10 29.30 -106.76
C LEU A 363 -60.71 29.53 -108.15
N SER A 364 -61.35 28.53 -108.74
CA SER A 364 -62.11 28.68 -109.99
C SER A 364 -63.27 29.69 -109.92
N TYR A 365 -63.72 30.08 -108.72
CA TYR A 365 -64.69 31.17 -108.56
C TYR A 365 -64.07 32.55 -108.78
N PHE A 366 -62.76 32.71 -108.50
CA PHE A 366 -62.07 33.99 -108.47
C PHE A 366 -61.09 34.18 -109.64
N ALA A 367 -60.90 33.15 -110.48
CA ALA A 367 -60.03 33.19 -111.65
C ALA A 367 -60.75 32.66 -112.89
N LYS A 368 -60.82 33.49 -113.94
CA LYS A 368 -61.24 33.08 -115.28
C LYS A 368 -60.01 32.65 -116.07
N ALA A 369 -59.88 31.34 -116.29
CA ALA A 369 -58.79 30.74 -117.04
C ALA A 369 -59.34 29.87 -118.20
N PRO A 370 -58.51 29.57 -119.21
CA PRO A 370 -58.86 28.63 -120.28
C PRO A 370 -59.31 27.26 -119.74
N ALA A 371 -60.11 26.55 -120.53
CA ALA A 371 -60.74 25.29 -120.11
C ALA A 371 -59.72 24.22 -119.67
N SER A 372 -58.50 24.26 -120.22
CA SER A 372 -57.37 23.41 -119.84
C SER A 372 -57.00 23.48 -118.35
N LEU A 373 -57.16 24.65 -117.72
CA LEU A 373 -56.82 24.89 -116.31
C LEU A 373 -58.00 24.67 -115.34
N SER A 374 -59.22 24.58 -115.85
CA SER A 374 -60.46 24.55 -115.04
C SER A 374 -60.47 23.41 -114.01
N ARG A 375 -60.04 22.20 -114.40
CA ARG A 375 -59.95 21.06 -113.47
C ARG A 375 -59.03 21.36 -112.30
N ARG A 376 -57.88 21.98 -112.58
CA ARG A 376 -56.85 22.29 -111.57
C ARG A 376 -57.34 23.39 -110.62
N LEU A 377 -57.93 24.46 -111.15
CA LEU A 377 -58.45 25.57 -110.35
C LEU A 377 -59.62 25.15 -109.44
N SER A 378 -60.44 24.19 -109.86
CA SER A 378 -61.56 23.69 -109.04
C SER A 378 -61.13 22.94 -107.76
N GLN A 379 -59.89 22.43 -107.74
CA GLN A 379 -59.35 21.64 -106.61
C GLN A 379 -58.38 22.45 -105.73
N ILE A 380 -58.26 23.74 -105.99
CA ILE A 380 -57.48 24.67 -105.18
C ILE A 380 -58.49 25.46 -104.33
N GLY A 381 -58.54 25.19 -103.03
CA GLY A 381 -59.41 25.91 -102.11
C GLY A 381 -58.72 27.12 -101.51
N ILE A 382 -59.43 28.24 -101.46
CA ILE A 382 -59.00 29.44 -100.75
C ILE A 382 -59.53 29.40 -99.32
N VAL A 383 -58.63 29.56 -98.36
CA VAL A 383 -58.95 29.66 -96.93
C VAL A 383 -58.61 31.06 -96.41
N VAL A 384 -59.36 31.52 -95.40
CA VAL A 384 -59.27 32.89 -94.89
C VAL A 384 -57.99 33.12 -94.07
N SER A 385 -57.47 32.09 -93.41
CA SER A 385 -56.25 32.19 -92.58
C SER A 385 -55.45 30.89 -92.58
N SER A 386 -54.16 30.99 -92.26
CA SER A 386 -53.28 29.81 -92.15
C SER A 386 -53.71 28.83 -91.06
N GLU A 387 -54.34 29.31 -89.98
CA GLU A 387 -54.90 28.44 -88.93
C GLU A 387 -56.05 27.58 -89.46
N GLU A 388 -56.92 28.17 -90.29
CA GLU A 388 -58.01 27.46 -90.93
C GLU A 388 -57.49 26.48 -92.00
N GLY A 389 -56.45 26.87 -92.74
CA GLY A 389 -55.73 25.98 -93.65
C GLY A 389 -55.16 24.75 -92.94
N ASN A 390 -54.51 24.94 -91.78
CA ASN A 390 -53.95 23.83 -90.99
C ASN A 390 -55.04 22.89 -90.46
N ARG A 391 -56.18 23.44 -90.01
CA ARG A 391 -57.33 22.65 -89.53
C ARG A 391 -57.95 21.81 -90.63
N LEU A 392 -58.10 22.37 -91.83
CA LEU A 392 -58.74 21.73 -92.98
C LEU A 392 -57.80 20.83 -93.79
N GLN A 393 -56.48 20.96 -93.61
CA GLN A 393 -55.48 20.17 -94.35
C GLN A 393 -55.70 18.66 -94.19
N ALA A 394 -56.08 18.19 -92.99
CA ALA A 394 -56.31 16.77 -92.71
C ALA A 394 -57.55 16.19 -93.44
N LEU A 395 -58.42 17.04 -93.98
CA LEU A 395 -59.64 16.67 -94.69
C LEU A 395 -59.48 16.71 -96.23
N LEU A 396 -58.30 17.09 -96.74
CA LEU A 396 -58.07 17.18 -98.18
C LEU A 396 -58.01 15.82 -98.86
N ALA A 397 -58.68 15.70 -100.00
CA ALA A 397 -58.53 14.56 -100.88
C ALA A 397 -57.23 14.67 -101.71
N PRO A 398 -56.65 13.56 -102.18
CA PRO A 398 -55.46 13.59 -103.02
C PRO A 398 -55.60 14.53 -104.23
N GLY A 399 -54.62 15.41 -104.40
CA GLY A 399 -54.59 16.39 -105.50
C GLY A 399 -55.27 17.73 -105.19
N GLN A 400 -55.93 17.87 -104.04
CA GLN A 400 -56.43 19.16 -103.55
C GLN A 400 -55.34 19.95 -102.83
N ARG A 401 -55.42 21.28 -102.90
CA ARG A 401 -54.54 22.17 -102.15
C ARG A 401 -55.34 23.31 -101.55
N LEU A 402 -54.95 23.73 -100.35
CA LEU A 402 -55.44 24.97 -99.76
C LEU A 402 -54.38 26.06 -99.91
N VAL A 403 -54.81 27.23 -100.34
CA VAL A 403 -53.99 28.44 -100.40
C VAL A 403 -54.67 29.53 -99.60
N THR A 404 -53.90 30.27 -98.82
CA THR A 404 -54.37 31.53 -98.26
C THR A 404 -54.38 32.59 -99.35
N LYS A 405 -55.22 33.61 -99.19
CA LYS A 405 -55.25 34.77 -100.08
C LYS A 405 -53.86 35.41 -100.24
#